data_AF-A0A9P6UAB3-F1
#
_entry.id   AF-A0A9P6UAB3-F1
#
_cell.length_a   1.000
_cell.length_b   1.000
_cell.length_c   1.000
_cell.angle_alpha   90.00
_cell.angle_beta   90.00
_cell.angle_gamma   90.00
#
_symmetry.space_group_name_H-M   'P 1'
#
loop_
_entity.id
_entity.type
_entity.pdbx_description
1 polymer ?
#
loop_
_entity_poly.entity_id
_entity_poly.type
_entity_poly.pdbx_seq_one_letter_code
_entity_poly.pdbx_strand_id
1 'polypeptide(L)'
;MVVDALYPKDWLEKPHVDFPEKRNREVCFEALVRRFADVPKQSLHANISQSMAALFHHVSAKRLAQIKATGVPVLVLTGTDDKFVRPSGSQYLSKELDCPLLVFEGSGHALAVEHKYTYCRLLEEIVTKGKHGDYKI
;
A
#
# COMPACT_ATOMS: atom_id res chain seq x y z
N MET A 1 1.09 -7.99 -17.23
CA MET A 1 -0.28 -7.42 -17.04
C MET A 1 -0.28 -6.55 -15.78
N VAL A 2 -1.31 -5.73 -15.52
CA VAL A 2 -1.38 -4.84 -14.32
C VAL A 2 -1.14 -5.62 -13.02
N VAL A 3 -1.65 -6.85 -12.93
CA VAL A 3 -1.43 -7.76 -11.80
C VAL A 3 0.07 -8.04 -11.57
N ASP A 4 0.86 -8.33 -12.61
CA ASP A 4 2.31 -8.56 -12.48
C ASP A 4 3.10 -7.33 -12.02
N ALA A 5 2.55 -6.13 -12.20
CA ALA A 5 3.19 -4.90 -11.72
C ALA A 5 2.95 -4.69 -10.22
N LEU A 6 1.79 -5.13 -9.72
CA LEU A 6 1.37 -4.89 -8.33
C LEU A 6 1.90 -5.93 -7.35
N TYR A 7 2.14 -7.16 -7.79
CA TYR A 7 2.41 -8.30 -6.92
C TYR A 7 3.71 -9.03 -7.29
N PRO A 8 4.38 -9.69 -6.33
CA PRO A 8 5.50 -10.59 -6.58
C PRO A 8 5.04 -11.82 -7.36
N LYS A 9 5.89 -12.30 -8.28
CA LYS A 9 5.57 -13.49 -9.09
C LYS A 9 5.33 -14.72 -8.22
N ASP A 10 6.16 -14.92 -7.20
CA ASP A 10 6.08 -16.09 -6.32
C ASP A 10 4.79 -16.09 -5.48
N TRP A 11 4.26 -14.92 -5.13
CA TRP A 11 2.96 -14.82 -4.48
C TRP A 11 1.82 -15.11 -5.45
N LEU A 12 1.91 -14.59 -6.69
CA LEU A 12 0.88 -14.77 -7.72
C LEU A 12 0.64 -16.23 -8.10
N GLU A 13 1.66 -17.08 -8.04
CA GLU A 13 1.56 -18.50 -8.39
C GLU A 13 1.07 -19.40 -7.25
N LYS A 14 0.95 -18.88 -6.02
CA LYS A 14 0.42 -19.64 -4.87
C LYS A 14 -1.11 -19.78 -4.96
N PRO A 15 -1.68 -20.86 -4.38
CA PRO A 15 -3.13 -20.97 -4.18
C PRO A 15 -3.66 -19.81 -3.33
N HIS A 16 -4.86 -19.33 -3.64
CA HIS A 16 -5.52 -18.29 -2.87
C HIS A 16 -6.08 -18.84 -1.56
N VAL A 17 -5.94 -18.09 -0.46
CA VAL A 17 -6.34 -18.54 0.88
C VAL A 17 -7.84 -18.83 0.98
N ASP A 18 -8.68 -17.93 0.45
CA ASP A 18 -10.14 -18.08 0.48
C ASP A 18 -10.69 -18.95 -0.67
N PHE A 19 -9.88 -19.19 -1.72
CA PHE A 19 -10.29 -19.91 -2.95
C PHE A 19 -9.17 -20.85 -3.39
N PRO A 20 -8.91 -21.95 -2.65
CA PRO A 20 -7.73 -22.79 -2.86
C PRO A 20 -7.64 -23.46 -4.24
N GLU A 21 -8.76 -23.54 -4.96
CA GLU A 21 -8.84 -24.04 -6.34
C GLU A 21 -8.28 -23.06 -7.38
N LYS A 22 -8.01 -21.81 -6.98
CA LYS A 22 -7.47 -20.75 -7.84
C LYS A 22 -6.12 -20.27 -7.34
N ARG A 23 -5.27 -19.81 -8.25
CA ARG A 23 -4.07 -19.04 -7.90
C ARG A 23 -4.45 -17.61 -7.53
N ASN A 24 -3.62 -16.97 -6.72
CA ASN A 24 -3.73 -15.54 -6.40
C ASN A 24 -3.85 -14.67 -7.67
N ARG A 25 -3.07 -15.00 -8.70
CA ARG A 25 -3.14 -14.36 -10.02
C ARG A 25 -4.55 -14.33 -10.60
N GLU A 26 -5.26 -15.45 -10.55
CA GLU A 26 -6.59 -15.61 -11.14
C GLU A 26 -7.62 -14.77 -10.39
N VAL A 27 -7.60 -14.84 -9.05
CA VAL A 27 -8.48 -14.05 -8.20
C VAL A 27 -8.24 -12.54 -8.39
N CYS A 28 -6.99 -12.09 -8.40
CA CYS A 28 -6.66 -10.68 -8.63
C CYS A 28 -7.05 -10.21 -10.03
N PHE A 29 -6.84 -11.03 -11.06
CA PHE A 29 -7.21 -10.69 -12.43
C PHE A 29 -8.73 -10.60 -12.59
N GLU A 30 -9.49 -11.56 -12.06
CA GLU A 30 -10.96 -11.53 -12.06
C GLU A 30 -11.49 -10.28 -11.35
N ALA A 31 -10.93 -9.93 -10.18
CA ALA A 31 -11.31 -8.71 -9.46
C ALA A 31 -11.04 -7.44 -10.30
N LEU A 32 -9.91 -7.40 -11.01
CA LEU A 32 -9.56 -6.28 -11.89
C LEU A 32 -10.51 -6.18 -13.09
N VAL A 33 -10.85 -7.30 -13.72
CA VAL A 33 -11.81 -7.36 -14.84
C VAL A 33 -13.19 -6.86 -14.39
N ARG A 34 -13.69 -7.32 -13.24
CA ARG A 34 -14.95 -6.84 -12.66
C ARG A 34 -14.90 -5.33 -12.43
N ARG A 35 -13.84 -4.83 -11.78
CA ARG A 35 -13.66 -3.40 -11.55
C ARG A 35 -13.67 -2.59 -12.85
N PHE A 36 -13.02 -3.06 -13.92
CA PHE A 36 -13.01 -2.34 -15.19
C PHE A 36 -14.32 -2.42 -15.97
N ALA A 37 -15.16 -3.42 -15.71
CA ALA A 37 -16.51 -3.47 -16.27
C ALA A 37 -17.43 -2.43 -15.63
N ASP A 38 -17.26 -2.15 -14.33
CA ASP A 38 -18.16 -1.29 -13.56
C ASP A 38 -17.69 0.18 -13.45
N VAL A 39 -16.39 0.44 -13.59
CA VAL A 39 -15.83 1.79 -13.42
C VAL A 39 -15.80 2.56 -14.74
N PRO A 40 -16.31 3.81 -14.79
CA PRO A 40 -16.22 4.66 -15.97
C PRO A 40 -14.78 4.83 -16.46
N LYS A 41 -14.59 4.84 -17.78
CA LYS A 41 -13.27 5.09 -18.37
C LYS A 41 -12.80 6.50 -18.00
N GLN A 42 -11.58 6.57 -17.48
CA GLN A 42 -10.91 7.82 -17.23
C GLN A 42 -10.65 8.57 -18.55
N SER A 43 -10.88 9.88 -18.58
CA SER A 43 -10.51 10.71 -19.72
C SER A 43 -8.98 10.72 -19.91
N LEU A 44 -8.51 10.94 -21.14
CA LEU A 44 -7.07 10.97 -21.42
C LEU A 44 -6.32 12.02 -20.58
N HIS A 45 -6.87 13.23 -20.47
CA HIS A 45 -6.24 14.28 -19.68
C HIS A 45 -6.18 13.92 -18.18
N ALA A 46 -7.22 13.28 -17.64
CA ALA A 46 -7.21 12.86 -16.24
C ALA A 46 -6.17 11.76 -16.01
N ASN A 47 -6.01 10.82 -16.96
CA ASN A 47 -5.01 9.76 -16.87
C ASN A 47 -3.58 10.32 -16.87
N ILE A 48 -3.30 11.28 -17.77
CA ILE A 48 -2.00 11.96 -17.81
C ILE A 48 -1.75 12.70 -16.49
N SER A 49 -2.71 13.49 -16.01
CA SER A 49 -2.56 14.24 -14.77
C SER A 49 -2.32 13.35 -13.55
N GLN A 50 -3.03 12.23 -13.43
CA GLN A 50 -2.81 11.27 -12.34
C GLN A 50 -1.45 10.59 -12.45
N SER A 51 -1.03 10.21 -13.66
CA SER A 51 0.29 9.61 -13.89
C SER A 51 1.41 10.58 -13.50
N MET A 52 1.29 11.85 -13.88
CA MET A 52 2.24 12.90 -13.48
C MET A 52 2.28 13.08 -11.96
N ALA A 53 1.11 13.10 -11.30
CA ALA A 53 1.06 13.17 -9.84
C ALA A 53 1.74 11.95 -9.18
N ALA A 54 1.53 10.73 -9.70
CA ALA A 54 2.17 9.53 -9.17
C ALA A 54 3.69 9.55 -9.35
N LEU A 55 4.19 10.04 -10.49
CA LEU A 55 5.62 10.06 -10.80
C LEU A 55 6.40 11.17 -10.10
N PHE A 56 5.77 12.33 -9.86
CA PHE A 56 6.47 13.53 -9.43
C PHE A 56 6.05 14.04 -8.05
N HIS A 57 5.10 13.39 -7.36
CA HIS A 57 4.81 13.81 -6.00
C HIS A 57 6.02 13.61 -5.09
N HIS A 58 6.18 14.55 -4.16
CA HIS A 58 7.20 14.52 -3.14
C HIS A 58 6.68 15.28 -1.92
N VAL A 59 7.05 14.81 -0.75
CA VAL A 59 6.77 15.48 0.52
C VAL A 59 8.09 15.81 1.20
N SER A 60 8.33 17.09 1.46
CA SER A 60 9.58 17.53 2.10
C SER A 60 9.58 17.27 3.60
N ALA A 61 10.77 17.16 4.20
CA ALA A 61 10.97 17.10 5.65
C ALA A 61 10.18 18.18 6.40
N LYS A 62 10.13 19.41 5.88
CA LYS A 62 9.34 20.51 6.47
C LYS A 62 7.84 20.19 6.54
N ARG A 63 7.27 19.56 5.50
CA ARG A 63 5.86 19.13 5.49
C ARG A 63 5.67 17.91 6.40
N LEU A 64 6.60 16.96 6.41
CA LEU A 64 6.55 15.81 7.32
C LEU A 64 6.60 16.25 8.78
N ALA A 65 7.41 17.24 9.13
CA ALA A 65 7.44 17.83 10.47
C ALA A 65 6.09 18.46 10.87
N GLN A 66 5.37 19.08 9.92
CA GLN A 66 4.01 19.57 10.16
C GLN A 66 3.02 18.44 10.43
N ILE A 67 3.14 17.33 9.71
CA ILE A 67 2.32 16.11 9.94
C ILE A 67 2.65 15.52 11.30
N LYS A 68 3.93 15.33 11.64
CA LYS A 68 4.38 14.84 12.94
C LYS A 68 3.85 15.71 14.09
N ALA A 69 3.85 17.04 13.92
CA ALA A 69 3.35 17.98 14.92
C ALA A 69 1.84 17.88 15.19
N THR A 70 1.06 17.23 14.32
CA THR A 70 -0.36 17.00 14.56
C THR A 70 -0.61 15.98 15.67
N GLY A 71 0.38 15.14 16.01
CA GLY A 71 0.23 14.06 16.98
C GLY A 71 -0.67 12.91 16.50
N VAL A 72 -1.12 12.94 15.24
CA VAL A 72 -1.89 11.84 14.65
C VAL A 72 -0.98 10.61 14.55
N PRO A 73 -1.43 9.42 15.00
CA PRO A 73 -0.68 8.18 14.84
C PRO A 73 -0.32 7.91 13.38
N VAL A 74 0.93 7.54 13.11
CA VAL A 74 1.39 7.16 11.78
C VAL A 74 1.99 5.76 11.81
N LEU A 75 1.71 4.96 10.79
CA LEU A 75 2.32 3.66 10.55
C LEU A 75 2.77 3.62 9.10
N VAL A 76 4.04 3.28 8.86
CA VAL A 76 4.56 3.11 7.51
C VAL A 76 4.70 1.62 7.21
N LEU A 77 4.14 1.18 6.09
CA LEU A 77 4.21 -0.18 5.60
C LEU A 77 4.84 -0.17 4.20
N THR A 78 5.68 -1.17 3.88
CA THR A 78 6.27 -1.29 2.55
C THR A 78 6.59 -2.74 2.21
N GLY A 79 6.47 -3.12 0.95
CA GLY A 79 6.93 -4.41 0.42
C GLY A 79 8.29 -4.25 -0.25
N THR A 80 9.18 -5.25 -0.12
CA THR A 80 10.52 -5.18 -0.73
C THR A 80 10.52 -5.29 -2.25
N ASP A 81 9.47 -5.88 -2.82
CA ASP A 81 9.32 -6.14 -4.25
C ASP A 81 8.35 -5.14 -4.91
N ASP A 82 8.01 -4.05 -4.20
CA ASP A 82 7.20 -2.94 -4.72
C ASP A 82 7.93 -2.24 -5.89
N LYS A 83 7.29 -2.26 -7.06
CA LYS A 83 7.82 -1.69 -8.31
C LYS A 83 7.52 -0.19 -8.49
N PHE A 84 6.68 0.37 -7.63
CA PHE A 84 6.21 1.77 -7.72
C PHE A 84 6.80 2.63 -6.61
N VAL A 85 6.91 2.10 -5.39
CA VAL A 85 7.45 2.83 -4.23
C VAL A 85 8.64 2.08 -3.65
N ARG A 86 9.83 2.66 -3.79
CA ARG A 86 11.06 2.04 -3.24
C ARG A 86 11.02 2.01 -1.71
N PRO A 87 11.43 0.92 -1.05
CA PRO A 87 11.47 0.84 0.42
C PRO A 87 12.27 1.96 1.10
N SER A 88 13.28 2.52 0.44
CA SER A 88 14.05 3.67 0.93
C SER A 88 13.19 4.91 1.18
N GLY A 89 12.12 5.09 0.40
CA GLY A 89 11.15 6.17 0.62
C GLY A 89 10.38 5.97 1.93
N SER A 90 9.98 4.75 2.23
CA SER A 90 9.32 4.39 3.49
C SER A 90 10.25 4.51 4.69
N GLN A 91 11.53 4.18 4.54
CA GLN A 91 12.56 4.43 5.56
C GLN A 91 12.72 5.92 5.85
N TYR A 92 12.75 6.76 4.79
CA TYR A 92 12.76 8.22 4.94
C TYR A 92 11.52 8.72 5.68
N LEU A 93 10.32 8.29 5.27
CA LEU A 93 9.07 8.68 5.92
C LEU A 93 9.04 8.31 7.40
N SER A 94 9.41 7.06 7.74
CA SER A 94 9.44 6.59 9.13
C SER A 94 10.42 7.39 9.98
N LYS A 95 11.60 7.72 9.45
CA LYS A 95 12.58 8.55 10.15
C LYS A 95 12.07 9.97 10.41
N GLU A 96 11.54 10.64 9.40
CA GLU A 96 11.09 12.04 9.51
C GLU A 96 9.83 12.19 10.36
N LEU A 97 8.92 11.20 10.28
CA LEU A 97 7.68 11.16 11.06
C LEU A 97 7.87 10.55 12.44
N ASP A 98 9.01 9.89 12.69
CA ASP A 98 9.34 9.20 13.94
C ASP A 98 8.23 8.20 14.31
N CYS A 99 8.04 7.23 13.43
CA CYS A 99 6.94 6.30 13.54
C CYS A 99 7.34 4.88 13.12
N PRO A 100 6.60 3.85 13.56
CA PRO A 100 6.91 2.47 13.21
C PRO A 100 6.92 2.23 11.69
N LEU A 101 7.91 1.46 11.24
CA LEU A 101 8.03 0.92 9.89
C LEU A 101 7.94 -0.60 9.94
N LEU A 102 7.02 -1.18 9.18
CA LEU A 102 7.01 -2.62 8.92
C LEU A 102 7.34 -2.87 7.45
N VAL A 103 8.35 -3.72 7.24
CA VAL A 103 8.79 -4.17 5.93
C VAL A 103 8.28 -5.58 5.71
N PHE A 104 7.50 -5.77 4.65
CA PHE A 104 6.99 -7.06 4.22
C PHE A 104 7.95 -7.64 3.16
N GLU A 105 8.82 -8.53 3.61
CA GLU A 105 9.78 -9.22 2.75
C GLU A 105 9.08 -10.00 1.63
N GLY A 106 9.62 -9.91 0.42
CA GLY A 106 9.11 -10.56 -0.80
C GLY A 106 7.69 -10.16 -1.17
N SER A 107 7.24 -8.97 -0.77
CA SER A 107 5.87 -8.47 -1.00
C SER A 107 5.86 -7.26 -1.93
N GLY A 108 4.78 -7.12 -2.69
CA GLY A 108 4.64 -6.11 -3.72
C GLY A 108 4.02 -4.80 -3.22
N HIS A 109 3.36 -4.11 -4.15
CA HIS A 109 2.74 -2.81 -3.92
C HIS A 109 1.40 -2.94 -3.19
N ALA A 110 0.63 -3.99 -3.48
CA ALA A 110 -0.74 -4.14 -3.01
C ALA A 110 -0.82 -4.98 -1.72
N LEU A 111 -0.14 -4.52 -0.67
CA LEU A 111 -0.06 -5.19 0.64
C LEU A 111 -1.42 -5.50 1.27
N ALA A 112 -2.42 -4.64 1.06
CA ALA A 112 -3.78 -4.85 1.58
C ALA A 112 -4.46 -6.11 1.01
N VAL A 113 -4.02 -6.56 -0.16
CA VAL A 113 -4.50 -7.80 -0.79
C VAL A 113 -3.56 -8.95 -0.43
N GLU A 114 -2.24 -8.78 -0.55
CA GLU A 114 -1.25 -9.82 -0.28
C GLU A 114 -1.28 -10.33 1.17
N HIS A 115 -1.50 -9.41 2.11
CA HIS A 115 -1.45 -9.65 3.55
C HIS A 115 -2.75 -9.22 4.24
N LYS A 116 -3.89 -9.42 3.59
CA LYS A 116 -5.25 -8.98 4.01
C LYS A 116 -5.45 -8.98 5.54
N TYR A 117 -5.30 -10.11 6.20
CA TYR A 117 -5.55 -10.22 7.64
C TYR A 117 -4.56 -9.42 8.49
N THR A 118 -3.26 -9.50 8.18
CA THR A 118 -2.23 -8.75 8.89
C THR A 118 -2.41 -7.25 8.68
N TYR A 119 -2.70 -6.82 7.45
CA TYR A 119 -2.93 -5.43 7.08
C TYR A 119 -4.15 -4.86 7.80
N CYS A 120 -5.29 -5.58 7.80
CA CYS A 120 -6.49 -5.18 8.53
C CYS A 120 -6.24 -5.07 10.05
N ARG A 121 -5.56 -6.05 10.66
CA ARG A 121 -5.21 -6.00 12.09
C ARG A 121 -4.36 -4.77 12.43
N LEU A 122 -3.33 -4.49 11.63
CA LEU A 122 -2.46 -3.32 11.84
C LEU A 122 -3.24 -2.00 11.75
N LEU A 123 -4.18 -1.90 10.80
CA LEU A 123 -5.08 -0.74 10.70
C LEU A 123 -5.99 -0.60 11.93
N GLU A 124 -6.58 -1.68 12.39
CA GLU A 124 -7.42 -1.67 13.59
C GLU A 124 -6.61 -1.25 14.83
N GLU A 125 -5.39 -1.75 14.98
CA GLU A 125 -4.49 -1.40 16.08
C GLU A 125 -4.12 0.08 16.10
N ILE A 126 -3.69 0.66 14.97
CA ILE A 126 -3.32 2.08 14.92
C ILE A 126 -4.54 2.98 15.16
N VAL A 127 -5.70 2.64 14.60
CA VAL A 127 -6.95 3.40 14.82
C VAL A 127 -7.36 3.34 16.28
N THR A 128 -7.24 2.17 16.92
CA THR A 128 -7.59 1.98 18.34
C THR A 128 -6.64 2.77 19.25
N LYS A 129 -5.32 2.69 19.01
CA LYS A 129 -4.33 3.49 19.74
C LYS A 129 -4.59 4.99 19.61
N GLY A 130 -4.98 5.45 18.42
CA GLY A 130 -5.35 6.84 18.19
C GLY A 130 -6.60 7.27 18.95
N LYS A 131 -7.64 6.42 19.01
CA LYS A 131 -8.87 6.70 19.75
C LYS A 131 -8.68 6.79 21.25
N HIS A 132 -7.82 5.95 21.83
CA HIS A 132 -7.59 5.88 23.27
C HIS A 132 -6.45 6.79 23.76
N GLY A 133 -5.70 7.44 22.86
CA GLY A 133 -4.54 8.24 23.22
C GLY A 133 -3.32 7.42 23.66
N ASP A 134 -3.33 6.11 23.41
CA ASP A 134 -2.26 5.17 23.77
C ASP A 134 -1.10 5.17 22.77
N TYR A 135 -1.18 6.00 21.72
CA TYR A 135 -0.11 6.14 20.75
C TYR A 135 1.01 7.04 21.30
N LYS A 136 2.10 6.41 21.72
CA LYS A 136 3.34 7.11 22.10
C LYS A 136 4.32 7.04 20.93
N ILE A 137 4.80 8.22 20.53
CA ILE A 137 5.90 8.40 19.57
C ILE A 137 7.20 7.96 20.25
#